data_AF-A0A539EBR8-F1
#
_entry.id   AF-A0A539EBR8-F1
#
_cell.length_a   1.000
_cell.length_b   1.000
_cell.length_c   1.000
_cell.angle_alpha   90.00
_cell.angle_beta   90.00
_cell.angle_gamma   90.00
#
_symmetry.space_group_name_H-M   'P 1'
#
loop_
_entity.id
_entity.type
_entity.pdbx_description
1 polymer ?
#
loop_
_entity_poly.entity_id
_entity_poly.type
_entity_poly.pdbx_seq_one_letter_code
_entity_poly.pdbx_strand_id
1 'polypeptide(L)'
;MWSGAEVRLVECQTVLPGRANAAALEREITWFSQVLERRIALYFEQLGTEVVIESVKPPDLSQDPSEYAQVVAENGFGFAERIILILALLPHVRPQVLDTLFIRNKNLERGYTEFGGWRGKSHGGFLPTCETAAFILAGNQLERRFELMPLFEPEHTFYTAGILRIDSPGGEESFFSGALLVTSEYLHRCTSGVWHKPDYSTRFPAKRITTPLAWSDLVLAPQVLAEIGDIITWINHAKVIMSDWGLGRAIKPGYRSLFYGPPGTGKTLTATLIGNTVGADVYRIDLSMVVSKYIGETEKNLANVFDQAQSKHWILFFDEADALFGKRTQTSSANDRYANQEVSYLLQRVEDFPGVGTAVAALGGHA
;
A
#
# COMPACT_ATOMS: atom_id res chain seq x y z
N MET A 1 15.53 -57.22 -27.51
CA MET A 1 15.43 -56.05 -28.41
C MET A 1 14.05 -55.48 -28.17
N TRP A 2 13.84 -54.47 -27.33
CA TRP A 2 14.42 -53.13 -27.40
C TRP A 2 14.82 -52.61 -26.01
N SER A 3 16.04 -52.08 -25.95
CA SER A 3 16.60 -51.33 -24.83
C SER A 3 16.22 -49.86 -24.93
N GLY A 4 16.06 -49.20 -23.78
CA GLY A 4 16.43 -47.80 -23.59
C GLY A 4 15.55 -46.74 -24.24
N ALA A 5 14.47 -46.36 -23.56
CA ALA A 5 13.95 -45.00 -23.63
C ALA A 5 14.30 -44.31 -22.29
N GLU A 6 15.47 -43.68 -22.25
CA GLU A 6 15.84 -42.73 -21.20
C GLU A 6 14.85 -41.57 -21.24
N VAL A 7 13.95 -41.51 -20.25
CA VAL A 7 13.19 -40.29 -19.97
C VAL A 7 14.17 -39.28 -19.40
N ARG A 8 14.72 -38.43 -20.27
CA ARG A 8 15.43 -37.22 -19.83
C ARG A 8 14.42 -36.32 -19.14
N LEU A 9 14.42 -36.38 -17.81
CA LEU A 9 13.87 -35.32 -16.97
C LEU A 9 14.65 -34.05 -17.31
N VAL A 10 14.05 -33.18 -18.12
CA VAL A 10 14.49 -31.80 -18.22
C VAL A 10 14.18 -31.21 -16.84
N GLU A 11 15.18 -31.13 -15.97
CA GLU A 11 15.14 -30.28 -14.80
C GLU A 11 14.94 -28.84 -15.28
N CYS A 12 13.68 -28.44 -15.43
CA CYS A 12 13.33 -27.03 -15.50
C CYS A 12 13.67 -26.48 -14.10
N GLN A 13 14.86 -25.90 -13.96
CA GLN A 13 15.23 -25.12 -12.78
C GLN A 13 14.26 -23.94 -12.69
N THR A 14 13.10 -24.16 -12.10
CA THR A 14 12.22 -23.09 -11.66
C THR A 14 12.97 -22.36 -10.56
N VAL A 15 13.66 -21.29 -10.94
CA VAL A 15 14.26 -20.35 -10.00
C VAL A 15 13.12 -19.92 -9.07
N LEU A 16 13.18 -20.32 -7.80
CA LEU A 16 12.22 -19.85 -6.80
C LEU A 16 12.16 -18.32 -6.90
N PRO A 17 10.99 -17.67 -7.02
CA PRO A 17 10.87 -16.23 -7.28
C PRO A 17 11.76 -15.37 -6.37
N GLY A 18 11.90 -15.75 -5.10
CA GLY A 18 12.78 -15.06 -4.15
C GLY A 18 14.29 -15.08 -4.48
N ARG A 19 14.78 -16.05 -5.26
CA ARG A 19 16.20 -16.11 -5.66
C ARG A 19 16.56 -15.06 -6.71
N ALA A 20 15.65 -14.79 -7.66
CA ALA A 20 15.83 -13.71 -8.62
C ALA A 20 15.80 -12.34 -7.93
N ASN A 21 14.82 -12.14 -7.04
CA ASN A 21 14.75 -10.94 -6.19
C ASN A 21 16.01 -10.72 -5.36
N ALA A 22 16.51 -11.76 -4.68
CA ALA A 22 17.74 -11.65 -3.89
C ALA A 22 18.92 -11.18 -4.76
N ALA A 23 19.10 -11.75 -5.95
CA ALA A 23 20.16 -11.34 -6.86
C ALA A 23 20.00 -9.89 -7.35
N ALA A 24 18.79 -9.45 -7.65
CA ALA A 24 18.51 -8.06 -8.01
C ALA A 24 18.81 -7.10 -6.84
N LEU A 25 18.32 -7.42 -5.64
CA LEU A 25 18.55 -6.64 -4.43
C LEU A 25 20.03 -6.58 -4.06
N GLU A 26 20.82 -7.63 -4.26
CA GLU A 26 22.27 -7.57 -4.02
C GLU A 26 22.97 -6.52 -4.89
N ARG A 27 22.60 -6.46 -6.18
CA ARG A 27 23.13 -5.45 -7.11
C ARG A 27 22.70 -4.05 -6.69
N GLU A 28 21.44 -3.88 -6.30
CA GLU A 28 20.90 -2.61 -5.82
C GLU A 28 21.53 -2.13 -4.52
N ILE A 29 21.72 -3.03 -3.55
CA ILE A 29 22.38 -2.71 -2.28
C ILE A 29 23.83 -2.32 -2.53
N THR A 30 24.53 -3.04 -3.42
CA THR A 30 25.91 -2.70 -3.78
C THR A 30 25.99 -1.31 -4.40
N TRP A 31 25.07 -1.00 -5.32
CA TRP A 31 24.96 0.32 -5.93
C TRP A 31 24.64 1.41 -4.89
N PHE A 32 23.64 1.17 -4.03
CA PHE A 32 23.27 2.09 -2.95
C PHE A 32 24.44 2.36 -2.02
N SER A 33 25.19 1.34 -1.60
CA SER A 33 26.36 1.52 -0.72
C SER A 33 27.41 2.42 -1.36
N GLN A 34 27.67 2.28 -2.67
CA GLN A 34 28.59 3.16 -3.40
C GLN A 34 28.08 4.60 -3.47
N VAL A 35 26.76 4.80 -3.67
CA VAL A 35 26.14 6.13 -3.64
C VAL A 35 26.26 6.75 -2.25
N LEU A 36 25.98 5.98 -1.19
CA LEU A 36 26.04 6.43 0.20
C LEU A 36 27.47 6.80 0.62
N GLU A 37 28.44 5.94 0.33
CA GLU A 37 29.86 6.20 0.57
C GLU A 37 30.31 7.50 -0.13
N ARG A 38 29.91 7.69 -1.39
CA ARG A 38 30.21 8.91 -2.14
C ARG A 38 29.56 10.14 -1.53
N ARG A 39 28.29 10.05 -1.10
CA ARG A 39 27.62 11.16 -0.42
C ARG A 39 28.33 11.53 0.88
N ILE A 40 28.67 10.56 1.71
CA ILE A 40 29.36 10.78 2.98
C ILE A 40 30.72 11.44 2.73
N ALA A 41 31.48 10.95 1.75
CA ALA A 41 32.77 11.53 1.39
C ALA A 41 32.65 12.97 0.86
N LEU A 42 31.62 13.29 0.06
CA LEU A 42 31.32 14.65 -0.36
C LEU A 42 30.95 15.56 0.82
N TYR A 43 30.16 15.05 1.77
CA TYR A 43 29.74 15.82 2.95
C TYR A 43 30.92 16.17 3.88
N PHE A 44 31.88 15.27 4.03
CA PHE A 44 33.10 15.50 4.81
C PHE A 44 34.26 16.13 4.00
N GLU A 45 33.98 16.67 2.81
CA GLU A 45 34.95 17.33 1.94
C GLU A 45 36.17 16.46 1.57
N GLN A 46 35.98 15.13 1.54
CA GLN A 46 37.00 14.15 1.19
C GLN A 46 37.12 13.92 -0.34
N LEU A 47 36.18 14.46 -1.11
CA LEU A 47 36.13 14.41 -2.56
C LEU A 47 36.01 15.83 -3.14
N GLY A 48 36.51 16.02 -4.36
CA GLY A 48 36.35 17.29 -5.08
C GLY A 48 34.88 17.59 -5.40
N THR A 49 34.52 18.87 -5.47
CA THR A 49 33.15 19.36 -5.71
C THR A 49 32.59 18.99 -7.09
N GLU A 50 33.43 18.57 -8.04
CA GLU A 50 33.02 18.09 -9.36
C GLU A 50 32.45 16.66 -9.32
N VAL A 51 32.66 15.92 -8.23
CA VAL A 51 32.16 14.55 -8.09
C VAL A 51 30.68 14.57 -7.76
N VAL A 52 29.86 14.01 -8.64
CA VAL A 52 28.40 13.88 -8.44
C VAL A 52 28.00 12.45 -8.11
N ILE A 53 26.97 12.26 -7.29
CA ILE A 53 26.52 10.92 -6.86
C ILE A 53 25.96 10.11 -8.03
N GLU A 54 25.38 10.79 -9.02
CA GLU A 54 24.74 10.21 -10.20
C GLU A 54 25.75 9.58 -11.18
N SER A 55 27.05 9.83 -10.96
CA SER A 55 28.13 9.11 -11.65
C SER A 55 28.13 7.61 -11.31
N VAL A 56 27.61 7.23 -10.15
CA VAL A 56 27.41 5.83 -9.77
C VAL A 56 26.13 5.34 -10.44
N LYS A 57 26.27 4.71 -11.60
CA LYS A 57 25.11 4.29 -12.39
C LYS A 57 24.34 3.15 -11.70
N PRO A 58 22.99 3.20 -11.69
CA PRO A 58 22.17 2.13 -11.15
C PRO A 58 22.33 0.85 -11.98
N PRO A 59 22.12 -0.33 -11.39
CA PRO A 59 22.19 -1.59 -12.14
C PRO A 59 21.09 -1.62 -13.21
N ASP A 60 21.41 -2.20 -14.37
CA ASP A 60 20.41 -2.44 -15.41
C ASP A 60 19.47 -3.57 -14.99
N LEU A 61 18.17 -3.27 -15.03
CA LEU A 61 17.07 -4.18 -14.67
C LEU A 61 16.19 -4.54 -15.87
N SER A 62 16.50 -4.04 -17.08
CA SER A 62 15.64 -4.21 -18.26
C SER A 62 15.42 -5.66 -18.69
N GLN A 63 16.37 -6.55 -18.38
CA GLN A 63 16.31 -7.99 -18.66
C GLN A 63 16.25 -8.83 -17.38
N ASP A 64 16.00 -8.20 -16.22
CA ASP A 64 15.95 -8.90 -14.95
C ASP A 64 14.55 -9.50 -14.73
N PRO A 65 14.43 -10.82 -14.48
CA PRO A 65 13.15 -11.50 -14.33
C PRO A 65 12.54 -11.39 -12.93
N SER A 66 13.16 -10.64 -12.01
CA SER A 66 12.71 -10.49 -10.63
C SER A 66 11.47 -9.60 -10.52
N GLU A 67 10.64 -9.91 -9.53
CA GLU A 67 9.50 -9.04 -9.16
C GLU A 67 9.97 -7.66 -8.71
N TYR A 68 11.16 -7.56 -8.10
CA TYR A 68 11.76 -6.27 -7.78
C TYR A 68 11.98 -5.41 -9.05
N ALA A 69 12.58 -5.99 -10.10
CA ALA A 69 12.78 -5.30 -11.37
C ALA A 69 11.45 -4.92 -12.02
N GLN A 70 10.44 -5.78 -11.90
CA GLN A 70 9.10 -5.49 -12.37
C GLN A 70 8.46 -4.30 -11.63
N VAL A 71 8.60 -4.21 -10.30
CA VAL A 71 8.15 -3.04 -9.51
C VAL A 71 8.80 -1.75 -10.03
N VAL A 72 10.12 -1.77 -10.29
CA VAL A 72 10.83 -0.59 -10.82
C VAL A 72 10.32 -0.20 -12.20
N ALA A 73 10.11 -1.18 -13.09
CA ALA A 73 9.66 -0.95 -14.45
C ALA A 73 8.20 -0.45 -14.54
N GLU A 74 7.27 -1.08 -13.82
CA GLU A 74 5.84 -0.73 -13.81
C GLU A 74 5.59 0.71 -13.34
N ASN A 75 6.43 1.20 -12.43
CA ASN A 75 6.29 2.52 -11.82
C ASN A 75 7.21 3.58 -12.44
N GLY A 76 8.03 3.21 -13.45
CA GLY A 76 8.94 4.13 -14.13
C GLY A 76 10.03 4.72 -13.23
N PHE A 77 10.49 3.97 -12.23
CA PHE A 77 11.40 4.49 -11.21
C PHE A 77 12.80 4.78 -11.74
N GLY A 78 13.23 6.04 -11.57
CA GLY A 78 14.53 6.55 -11.93
C GLY A 78 15.55 6.41 -10.79
N PHE A 79 16.57 7.26 -10.83
CA PHE A 79 17.67 7.23 -9.85
C PHE A 79 17.18 7.53 -8.42
N ALA A 80 16.42 8.62 -8.26
CA ALA A 80 15.96 9.07 -6.95
C ALA A 80 14.96 8.08 -6.33
N GLU A 81 14.00 7.60 -7.13
CA GLU A 81 12.99 6.66 -6.67
C GLU A 81 13.61 5.32 -6.26
N ARG A 82 14.59 4.83 -7.01
CA ARG A 82 15.29 3.58 -6.65
C ARG A 82 16.10 3.72 -5.37
N ILE A 83 16.74 4.87 -5.13
CA ILE A 83 17.40 5.17 -3.83
C ILE A 83 16.38 5.15 -2.69
N ILE A 84 15.22 5.80 -2.85
CA ILE A 84 14.18 5.84 -1.82
C ILE A 84 13.62 4.44 -1.55
N LEU A 85 13.34 3.66 -2.61
CA LEU A 85 12.81 2.30 -2.49
C LEU A 85 13.80 1.37 -1.77
N ILE A 86 15.07 1.35 -2.17
CA ILE A 86 16.06 0.49 -1.53
C ILE A 86 16.31 0.93 -0.09
N LEU A 87 16.31 2.24 0.18
CA LEU A 87 16.44 2.79 1.52
C LEU A 87 15.32 2.29 2.45
N ALA A 88 14.07 2.25 1.98
CA ALA A 88 12.94 1.71 2.75
C ALA A 88 13.00 0.17 2.93
N LEU A 89 13.66 -0.57 2.02
CA LEU A 89 13.83 -2.02 2.10
C LEU A 89 14.98 -2.44 3.03
N LEU A 90 16.06 -1.65 3.11
CA LEU A 90 17.28 -1.98 3.85
C LEU A 90 17.07 -2.39 5.31
N PRO A 91 16.20 -1.76 6.11
CA PRO A 91 15.91 -2.20 7.48
C PRO A 91 15.47 -3.66 7.58
N HIS A 92 14.86 -4.20 6.52
CA HIS A 92 14.33 -5.57 6.49
C HIS A 92 15.31 -6.60 5.91
N VAL A 93 16.17 -6.19 4.97
CA VAL A 93 17.03 -7.12 4.21
C VAL A 93 18.50 -7.05 4.60
N ARG A 94 19.03 -5.85 4.89
CA ARG A 94 20.44 -5.64 5.27
C ARG A 94 20.59 -4.36 6.10
N PRO A 95 20.12 -4.35 7.36
CA PRO A 95 20.11 -3.14 8.18
C PRO A 95 21.52 -2.57 8.44
N GLN A 96 22.57 -3.40 8.41
CA GLN A 96 23.95 -3.00 8.70
C GLN A 96 24.52 -1.99 7.69
N VAL A 97 23.97 -1.92 6.47
CA VAL A 97 24.36 -0.92 5.46
C VAL A 97 24.11 0.50 5.98
N LEU A 98 23.08 0.68 6.80
CA LEU A 98 22.69 1.99 7.35
C LEU A 98 23.45 2.34 8.62
N ASP A 99 24.28 1.45 9.18
CA ASP A 99 25.03 1.73 10.41
C ASP A 99 26.01 2.91 10.24
N THR A 100 26.45 3.16 9.00
CA THR A 100 27.26 4.32 8.62
C THR A 100 26.57 5.66 8.92
N LEU A 101 25.24 5.69 9.05
CA LEU A 101 24.48 6.89 9.39
C LEU A 101 24.38 7.13 10.91
N PHE A 102 24.89 6.20 11.75
CA PHE A 102 25.02 6.44 13.20
C PHE A 102 26.30 7.19 13.59
N ILE A 103 27.10 7.68 12.62
CA ILE A 103 28.30 8.46 12.92
C ILE A 103 27.91 9.66 13.79
N ARG A 104 28.55 9.76 14.95
CA ARG A 104 28.36 10.88 15.88
C ARG A 104 29.29 12.02 15.53
N ASN A 105 28.78 13.23 15.63
CA ASN A 105 29.59 14.42 15.63
C ASN A 105 30.36 14.49 16.96
N LYS A 106 31.69 14.32 16.91
CA LYS A 106 32.55 14.29 18.10
C LYS A 106 32.50 15.59 18.91
N ASN A 107 32.14 16.70 18.29
CA ASN A 107 32.09 18.02 18.95
C ASN A 107 30.77 18.27 19.67
N LEU A 108 29.68 17.63 19.24
CA LEU A 108 28.31 17.88 19.74
C LEU A 108 27.73 16.70 20.52
N GLU A 109 28.44 15.59 20.62
CA GLU A 109 28.02 14.32 21.26
C GLU A 109 26.67 13.77 20.77
N ARG A 110 26.21 14.22 19.60
CA ARG A 110 24.96 13.80 18.94
C ARG A 110 25.20 13.37 17.49
N GLY A 111 24.22 12.71 16.89
CA GLY A 111 24.23 12.40 15.46
C GLY A 111 24.12 13.67 14.60
N TYR A 112 24.51 13.58 13.33
CA TYR A 112 24.26 14.64 12.36
C TYR A 112 22.76 14.74 12.08
N THR A 113 22.21 15.94 12.23
CA THR A 113 20.77 16.18 12.03
C THR A 113 20.37 15.91 10.59
N GLU A 114 21.27 16.21 9.67
CA GLU A 114 21.13 16.04 8.22
C GLU A 114 20.96 14.58 7.83
N PHE A 115 21.49 13.62 8.60
CA PHE A 115 21.38 12.20 8.24
C PHE A 115 19.96 11.66 8.50
N GLY A 116 19.17 12.37 9.31
CA GLY A 116 17.83 11.97 9.69
C GLY A 116 17.80 10.61 10.39
N GLY A 117 16.68 9.91 10.23
CA GLY A 117 16.47 8.58 10.73
C GLY A 117 16.11 8.50 12.21
N TRP A 118 15.38 7.45 12.56
CA TRP A 118 15.06 7.12 13.95
C TRP A 118 15.76 5.84 14.38
N ARG A 119 15.85 5.66 15.69
CA ARG A 119 16.35 4.43 16.27
C ARG A 119 15.22 3.42 16.47
N GLY A 120 15.32 2.26 15.83
CA GLY A 120 14.34 1.19 15.93
C GLY A 120 14.20 0.68 17.37
N LYS A 121 12.97 0.63 17.87
CA LYS A 121 12.67 0.28 19.28
C LYS A 121 13.07 -1.16 19.64
N SER A 122 12.92 -2.11 18.71
CA SER A 122 13.08 -3.54 19.01
C SER A 122 14.50 -4.08 18.80
N HIS A 123 15.25 -3.51 17.85
CA HIS A 123 16.54 -4.06 17.41
C HIS A 123 17.64 -2.98 17.34
N GLY A 124 17.33 -1.73 17.70
CA GLY A 124 18.30 -0.64 17.75
C GLY A 124 18.81 -0.13 16.40
N GLY A 125 18.38 -0.74 15.29
CA GLY A 125 18.79 -0.40 13.93
C GLY A 125 18.28 0.96 13.46
N PHE A 126 18.83 1.44 12.34
CA PHE A 126 18.48 2.72 11.73
C PHE A 126 17.19 2.59 10.92
N LEU A 127 16.18 3.41 11.24
CA LEU A 127 14.96 3.54 10.45
C LEU A 127 15.07 4.84 9.64
N PRO A 128 15.25 4.77 8.31
CA PRO A 128 15.47 5.96 7.51
C PRO A 128 14.21 6.83 7.43
N THR A 129 14.44 8.14 7.31
CA THR A 129 13.37 9.14 7.13
C THR A 129 13.50 9.81 5.76
N CYS A 130 12.53 10.65 5.41
CA CYS A 130 12.62 11.48 4.21
C CYS A 130 13.86 12.38 4.25
N GLU A 131 14.29 12.81 5.44
CA GLU A 131 15.55 13.54 5.65
C GLU A 131 16.77 12.70 5.27
N THR A 132 16.78 11.40 5.60
CA THR A 132 17.84 10.48 5.16
C THR A 132 17.91 10.41 3.64
N ALA A 133 16.76 10.29 2.96
CA ALA A 133 16.71 10.29 1.50
C ALA A 133 17.18 11.64 0.90
N ALA A 134 16.72 12.75 1.47
CA ALA A 134 17.11 14.10 1.06
C ALA A 134 18.62 14.33 1.23
N PHE A 135 19.22 13.84 2.32
CA PHE A 135 20.67 13.88 2.51
C PHE A 135 21.42 13.08 1.44
N ILE A 136 20.97 11.85 1.16
CA ILE A 136 21.62 11.02 0.14
C ILE A 136 21.55 11.70 -1.24
N LEU A 137 20.39 12.20 -1.64
CA LEU A 137 20.13 12.69 -2.99
C LEU A 137 20.56 14.15 -3.20
N ALA A 138 20.27 15.04 -2.25
CA ALA A 138 20.53 16.48 -2.36
C ALA A 138 21.73 16.95 -1.51
N GLY A 139 22.07 16.24 -0.44
CA GLY A 139 23.09 16.69 0.52
C GLY A 139 22.72 18.06 1.11
N ASN A 140 23.62 19.04 0.94
CA ASN A 140 23.44 20.41 1.42
C ASN A 140 22.83 21.35 0.35
N GLN A 141 22.51 20.85 -0.85
CA GLN A 141 21.96 21.67 -1.93
C GLN A 141 20.46 21.89 -1.72
N LEU A 142 20.07 23.10 -1.33
CA LEU A 142 18.69 23.42 -0.99
C LEU A 142 17.73 23.32 -2.18
N GLU A 143 18.16 23.73 -3.38
CA GLU A 143 17.37 23.62 -4.61
C GLU A 143 16.96 22.17 -4.89
N ARG A 144 17.93 21.26 -4.88
CA ARG A 144 17.67 19.82 -5.03
C ARG A 144 16.77 19.25 -3.94
N ARG A 145 16.79 19.80 -2.71
CA ARG A 145 15.87 19.35 -1.65
C ARG A 145 14.42 19.67 -2.00
N PHE A 146 14.16 20.83 -2.59
CA PHE A 146 12.81 21.20 -3.05
C PHE A 146 12.34 20.33 -4.21
N GLU A 147 13.24 19.99 -5.14
CA GLU A 147 12.95 19.07 -6.24
C GLU A 147 12.54 17.67 -5.76
N LEU A 148 12.98 17.25 -4.57
CA LEU A 148 12.64 15.95 -3.98
C LEU A 148 11.30 15.94 -3.24
N MET A 149 10.76 17.09 -2.83
CA MET A 149 9.52 17.15 -2.04
C MET A 149 8.36 16.42 -2.70
N PRO A 150 8.10 16.58 -4.02
CA PRO A 150 7.00 15.88 -4.70
C PRO A 150 7.10 14.34 -4.60
N LEU A 151 8.28 13.76 -4.43
CA LEU A 151 8.45 12.30 -4.29
C LEU A 151 7.85 11.77 -2.97
N PHE A 152 7.71 12.64 -1.96
CA PHE A 152 7.19 12.29 -0.64
C PHE A 152 5.74 12.74 -0.42
N GLU A 153 5.10 13.34 -1.44
CA GLU A 153 3.71 13.78 -1.39
C GLU A 153 2.74 12.65 -1.82
N PRO A 154 1.49 12.65 -1.32
CA PRO A 154 0.48 11.60 -1.61
C PRO A 154 0.18 11.36 -3.10
N GLU A 155 0.47 12.34 -3.95
CA GLU A 155 0.26 12.29 -5.40
C GLU A 155 1.30 11.40 -6.11
N HIS A 156 2.45 11.18 -5.49
CA HIS A 156 3.52 10.39 -6.08
C HIS A 156 3.18 8.89 -6.16
N THR A 157 3.79 8.20 -7.13
CA THR A 157 3.58 6.77 -7.37
C THR A 157 3.87 5.90 -6.14
N PHE A 158 4.76 6.33 -5.25
CA PHE A 158 4.99 5.62 -3.98
C PHE A 158 3.72 5.45 -3.14
N TYR A 159 2.85 6.45 -3.11
CA TYR A 159 1.59 6.43 -2.37
C TYR A 159 0.45 5.90 -3.20
N THR A 160 0.32 6.38 -4.44
CA THR A 160 -0.79 5.99 -5.30
C THR A 160 -0.74 4.53 -5.74
N ALA A 161 0.43 3.89 -5.72
CA ALA A 161 0.56 2.43 -5.89
C ALA A 161 0.66 1.67 -4.55
N GLY A 162 0.68 2.36 -3.41
CA GLY A 162 0.80 1.80 -2.06
C GLY A 162 2.13 1.10 -1.79
N ILE A 163 3.22 1.60 -2.35
CA ILE A 163 4.58 1.04 -2.22
C ILE A 163 5.18 1.42 -0.87
N LEU A 164 5.10 2.71 -0.53
CA LEU A 164 5.65 3.26 0.69
C LEU A 164 4.56 3.92 1.52
N ARG A 165 4.85 4.06 2.82
CA ARG A 165 4.11 4.87 3.77
C ARG A 165 5.11 5.73 4.52
N ILE A 166 4.72 6.97 4.76
CA ILE A 166 5.48 7.89 5.59
C ILE A 166 4.74 8.03 6.91
N ASP A 167 5.40 7.64 7.99
CA ASP A 167 4.87 7.78 9.35
C ASP A 167 5.54 8.97 10.03
N SER A 168 4.77 9.83 10.71
CA SER A 168 5.27 11.02 11.40
C SER A 168 4.82 10.98 12.86
N PRO A 169 5.64 10.45 13.79
CA PRO A 169 5.30 10.25 15.18
C PRO A 169 5.23 11.60 15.86
N GLY A 170 4.03 12.12 16.02
CA GLY A 170 3.77 13.36 16.75
C GLY A 170 3.18 14.51 15.94
N GLY A 171 2.96 14.35 14.63
CA GLY A 171 2.16 15.27 13.79
C GLY A 171 2.69 16.70 13.58
N GLU A 172 3.61 17.20 14.43
CA GLU A 172 4.10 18.58 14.43
C GLU A 172 5.60 18.72 14.10
N GLU A 173 6.21 17.69 13.53
CA GLU A 173 7.63 17.75 13.12
C GLU A 173 7.81 18.27 11.69
N SER A 174 9.07 18.55 11.32
CA SER A 174 9.47 18.97 9.96
C SER A 174 8.98 17.99 8.90
N PHE A 175 8.64 18.49 7.70
CA PHE A 175 8.18 17.69 6.55
C PHE A 175 9.04 16.43 6.31
N PHE A 176 10.37 16.56 6.42
CA PHE A 176 11.30 15.47 6.15
C PHE A 176 11.48 14.47 7.31
N SER A 177 10.89 14.70 8.48
CA SER A 177 11.12 13.84 9.65
C SER A 177 10.42 12.48 9.56
N GLY A 178 9.45 12.33 8.64
CA GLY A 178 8.66 11.12 8.51
C GLY A 178 9.50 9.90 8.11
N ALA A 179 9.29 8.77 8.79
CA ALA A 179 9.98 7.51 8.51
C ALA A 179 9.49 6.87 7.21
N LEU A 180 10.43 6.43 6.38
CA LEU A 180 10.16 5.74 5.13
C LEU A 180 9.94 4.26 5.41
N LEU A 181 8.69 3.80 5.26
CA LEU A 181 8.29 2.43 5.51
C LEU A 181 7.78 1.79 4.23
N VAL A 182 8.35 0.64 3.84
CA VAL A 182 7.78 -0.18 2.77
C VAL A 182 6.52 -0.89 3.27
N THR A 183 5.48 -0.99 2.44
CA THR A 183 4.27 -1.74 2.80
C THR A 183 4.55 -3.25 2.81
N SER A 184 3.81 -4.01 3.61
CA SER A 184 4.02 -5.47 3.70
C SER A 184 3.86 -6.16 2.34
N GLU A 185 2.92 -5.71 1.51
CA GLU A 185 2.69 -6.21 0.15
C GLU A 185 3.95 -6.09 -0.71
N TYR A 186 4.54 -4.90 -0.78
CA TYR A 186 5.75 -4.66 -1.57
C TYR A 186 7.00 -5.22 -0.91
N LEU A 187 7.06 -5.32 0.42
CA LEU A 187 8.13 -6.03 1.10
C LEU A 187 8.16 -7.50 0.66
N HIS A 188 7.02 -8.20 0.67
CA HIS A 188 6.93 -9.57 0.21
C HIS A 188 7.20 -9.69 -1.29
N ARG A 189 6.61 -8.82 -2.12
CA ARG A 189 6.85 -8.82 -3.57
C ARG A 189 8.33 -8.64 -3.90
N CYS A 190 9.01 -7.68 -3.27
CA CYS A 190 10.44 -7.41 -3.49
C CYS A 190 11.38 -8.44 -2.86
N THR A 191 10.93 -9.24 -1.89
CA THR A 191 11.78 -10.24 -1.21
C THR A 191 11.46 -11.67 -1.65
N SER A 192 10.28 -12.19 -1.32
CA SER A 192 9.89 -13.57 -1.63
C SER A 192 9.45 -13.77 -3.09
N GLY A 193 9.12 -12.69 -3.80
CA GLY A 193 8.57 -12.74 -5.16
C GLY A 193 7.13 -13.24 -5.19
N VAL A 194 6.48 -13.29 -4.02
CA VAL A 194 5.07 -13.66 -3.90
C VAL A 194 4.28 -12.40 -3.62
N TRP A 195 3.26 -12.17 -4.45
CA TRP A 195 2.32 -11.08 -4.22
C TRP A 195 1.39 -11.41 -3.05
N HIS A 196 1.74 -10.93 -1.86
CA HIS A 196 0.86 -11.00 -0.70
C HIS A 196 -0.10 -9.81 -0.69
N LYS A 197 -1.29 -10.01 -1.24
CA LYS A 197 -2.40 -9.09 -0.97
C LYS A 197 -2.75 -9.20 0.51
N PRO A 198 -3.03 -8.09 1.21
CA PRO A 198 -3.35 -8.15 2.63
C PRO A 198 -4.57 -9.07 2.86
N ASP A 199 -4.52 -9.82 3.95
CA ASP A 199 -5.62 -10.66 4.45
C ASP A 199 -5.85 -10.34 5.92
N TYR A 200 -6.99 -10.78 6.47
CA TYR A 200 -7.48 -10.36 7.78
C TYR A 200 -6.40 -10.44 8.88
N SER A 201 -6.19 -9.33 9.60
CA SER A 201 -5.31 -9.27 10.76
C SER A 201 -5.87 -8.33 11.82
N THR A 202 -5.32 -8.35 13.04
CA THR A 202 -5.70 -7.40 14.10
C THR A 202 -5.48 -5.93 13.70
N ARG A 203 -4.56 -5.66 12.76
CA ARG A 203 -4.29 -4.31 12.22
C ARG A 203 -4.98 -4.03 10.88
N PHE A 204 -5.71 -5.01 10.33
CA PHE A 204 -6.39 -4.93 9.05
C PHE A 204 -7.71 -5.73 9.10
N PRO A 205 -8.82 -5.13 9.55
CA PRO A 205 -10.10 -5.79 9.80
C PRO A 205 -10.89 -6.08 8.52
N ALA A 206 -10.21 -6.40 7.42
CA ALA A 206 -10.84 -6.75 6.16
C ALA A 206 -10.30 -8.09 5.65
N LYS A 207 -11.20 -8.97 5.22
CA LYS A 207 -10.88 -10.29 4.69
C LYS A 207 -11.08 -10.29 3.19
N ARG A 208 -10.06 -10.72 2.43
CA ARG A 208 -10.24 -10.87 0.99
C ARG A 208 -11.21 -12.02 0.71
N ILE A 209 -12.24 -11.76 -0.08
CA ILE A 209 -13.23 -12.76 -0.50
C ILE A 209 -13.09 -13.02 -2.00
N THR A 210 -13.17 -14.29 -2.37
CA THR A 210 -13.07 -14.73 -3.77
C THR A 210 -14.09 -15.85 -3.99
N THR A 211 -14.51 -16.04 -5.23
CA THR A 211 -15.43 -17.12 -5.61
C THR A 211 -14.93 -17.80 -6.89
N PRO A 212 -15.00 -19.14 -6.98
CA PRO A 212 -14.78 -19.85 -8.25
C PRO A 212 -16.04 -19.87 -9.13
N LEU A 213 -17.19 -19.41 -8.62
CA LEU A 213 -18.46 -19.42 -9.33
C LEU A 213 -18.52 -18.33 -10.40
N ALA A 214 -19.39 -18.50 -11.38
CA ALA A 214 -19.64 -17.56 -12.48
C ALA A 214 -21.02 -16.91 -12.36
N TRP A 215 -21.29 -15.89 -13.20
CA TRP A 215 -22.60 -15.23 -13.27
C TRP A 215 -23.76 -16.19 -13.57
N SER A 216 -23.50 -17.29 -14.29
CA SER A 216 -24.50 -18.34 -14.56
C SER A 216 -24.98 -19.07 -13.31
N ASP A 217 -24.18 -19.07 -12.23
CA ASP A 217 -24.49 -19.74 -10.97
C ASP A 217 -25.32 -18.84 -10.04
N LEU A 218 -25.49 -17.56 -10.40
CA LEU A 218 -26.23 -16.57 -9.64
C LEU A 218 -27.57 -16.26 -10.31
N VAL A 219 -28.67 -16.66 -9.67
CA VAL A 219 -30.02 -16.38 -10.15
C VAL A 219 -30.53 -15.08 -9.54
N LEU A 220 -30.74 -14.08 -10.39
CA LEU A 220 -31.27 -12.76 -10.00
C LEU A 220 -32.42 -12.33 -10.91
N ALA A 221 -33.28 -11.44 -10.40
CA ALA A 221 -34.29 -10.79 -11.21
C ALA A 221 -33.62 -9.93 -12.30
N PRO A 222 -34.21 -9.83 -13.52
CA PRO A 222 -33.63 -9.05 -14.62
C PRO A 222 -33.35 -7.59 -14.27
N GLN A 223 -34.18 -6.96 -13.42
CA GLN A 223 -33.93 -5.58 -12.97
C GLN A 223 -32.65 -5.47 -12.15
N VAL A 224 -32.40 -6.42 -11.24
CA VAL A 224 -31.20 -6.41 -10.38
C VAL A 224 -29.95 -6.66 -11.23
N LEU A 225 -30.03 -7.52 -12.25
CA LEU A 225 -28.93 -7.71 -13.20
C LEU A 225 -28.61 -6.43 -13.99
N ALA A 226 -29.62 -5.65 -14.37
CA ALA A 226 -29.41 -4.37 -15.03
C ALA A 226 -28.71 -3.37 -14.10
N GLU A 227 -29.16 -3.23 -12.85
CA GLU A 227 -28.51 -2.36 -11.85
C GLU A 227 -27.06 -2.77 -11.56
N ILE A 228 -26.78 -4.07 -11.53
CA ILE A 228 -25.42 -4.60 -11.42
C ILE A 228 -24.58 -4.21 -12.65
N GLY A 229 -25.18 -4.26 -13.84
CA GLY A 229 -24.55 -3.79 -15.08
C GLY A 229 -24.14 -2.32 -14.99
N ASP A 230 -24.97 -1.48 -14.38
CA ASP A 230 -24.65 -0.07 -14.16
C ASP A 230 -23.45 0.10 -13.21
N ILE A 231 -23.37 -0.70 -12.14
CA ILE A 231 -22.23 -0.72 -11.22
C ILE A 231 -20.94 -1.07 -11.98
N ILE A 232 -20.95 -2.16 -12.76
CA ILE A 232 -19.78 -2.63 -13.52
C ILE A 232 -19.35 -1.58 -14.54
N THR A 233 -20.32 -0.99 -15.25
CA THR A 233 -20.07 0.07 -16.23
C THR A 233 -19.41 1.28 -15.58
N TRP A 234 -19.91 1.69 -14.41
CA TRP A 234 -19.31 2.79 -13.67
C TRP A 234 -17.86 2.48 -13.27
N ILE A 235 -17.59 1.32 -12.68
CA ILE A 235 -16.21 0.96 -12.25
C ILE A 235 -15.24 1.03 -13.44
N ASN A 236 -15.63 0.47 -14.59
CA ASN A 236 -14.78 0.43 -15.78
C ASN A 236 -14.56 1.80 -16.44
N HIS A 237 -15.51 2.73 -16.28
CA HIS A 237 -15.51 4.02 -16.98
C HIS A 237 -15.42 5.23 -16.05
N ALA A 238 -15.20 5.04 -14.74
CA ALA A 238 -15.22 6.10 -13.73
C ALA A 238 -14.32 7.29 -14.09
N LYS A 239 -13.12 7.03 -14.61
CA LYS A 239 -12.17 8.09 -15.00
C LYS A 239 -12.72 8.98 -16.12
N VAL A 240 -13.34 8.38 -17.13
CA VAL A 240 -13.96 9.09 -18.27
C VAL A 240 -15.18 9.87 -17.80
N ILE A 241 -16.04 9.26 -16.99
CA ILE A 241 -17.25 9.91 -16.46
C ILE A 241 -16.89 11.12 -15.59
N MET A 242 -15.90 10.97 -14.70
CA MET A 242 -15.51 12.05 -13.78
C MET A 242 -14.77 13.19 -14.49
N SER A 243 -13.85 12.85 -15.41
CA SER A 243 -12.96 13.82 -16.04
C SER A 243 -13.57 14.37 -17.32
N ASP A 244 -13.84 13.50 -18.30
CA ASP A 244 -14.21 13.89 -19.66
C ASP A 244 -15.64 14.42 -19.73
N TRP A 245 -16.55 13.85 -18.92
CA TRP A 245 -17.94 14.33 -18.83
C TRP A 245 -18.14 15.40 -17.75
N GLY A 246 -17.09 15.72 -16.97
CA GLY A 246 -17.11 16.79 -15.99
C GLY A 246 -18.00 16.56 -14.76
N LEU A 247 -18.43 15.31 -14.51
CA LEU A 247 -19.35 14.98 -13.41
C LEU A 247 -18.72 15.21 -12.02
N GLY A 248 -17.40 15.27 -11.93
CA GLY A 248 -16.68 15.56 -10.68
C GLY A 248 -16.99 16.94 -10.08
N ARG A 249 -17.64 17.85 -10.84
CA ARG A 249 -18.13 19.14 -10.33
C ARG A 249 -19.45 19.04 -9.57
N ALA A 250 -20.20 17.95 -9.76
CA ALA A 250 -21.54 17.76 -9.22
C ALA A 250 -21.64 16.58 -8.26
N ILE A 251 -20.77 15.58 -8.38
CA ILE A 251 -20.83 14.32 -7.60
C ILE A 251 -19.44 13.98 -7.07
N LYS A 252 -19.35 13.55 -5.81
CA LYS A 252 -18.11 13.03 -5.23
C LYS A 252 -17.67 11.75 -5.97
N PRO A 253 -16.36 11.50 -6.11
CA PRO A 253 -15.85 10.24 -6.66
C PRO A 253 -16.33 9.01 -5.87
N GLY A 254 -16.33 7.85 -6.55
CA GLY A 254 -16.74 6.56 -5.99
C GLY A 254 -18.20 6.19 -6.26
N TYR A 255 -18.48 4.88 -6.35
CA TYR A 255 -19.84 4.33 -6.47
C TYR A 255 -20.25 3.67 -5.16
N ARG A 256 -21.49 3.87 -4.72
CA ARG A 256 -22.00 3.33 -3.47
C ARG A 256 -23.27 2.54 -3.77
N SER A 257 -23.27 1.26 -3.42
CA SER A 257 -24.41 0.36 -3.65
C SER A 257 -24.86 -0.29 -2.36
N LEU A 258 -26.16 -0.47 -2.21
CA LEU A 258 -26.77 -1.12 -1.06
C LEU A 258 -27.47 -2.40 -1.52
N PHE A 259 -26.93 -3.56 -1.16
CA PHE A 259 -27.57 -4.85 -1.44
C PHE A 259 -28.50 -5.21 -0.28
N TYR A 260 -29.81 -5.20 -0.55
CA TYR A 260 -30.82 -5.54 0.44
C TYR A 260 -31.53 -6.86 0.12
N GLY A 261 -31.88 -7.62 1.16
CA GLY A 261 -32.76 -8.78 1.07
C GLY A 261 -32.52 -9.79 2.18
N PRO A 262 -33.25 -10.92 2.20
CA PRO A 262 -33.02 -12.00 3.15
C PRO A 262 -31.59 -12.54 3.15
N PRO A 263 -31.10 -13.12 4.26
CA PRO A 263 -29.83 -13.83 4.28
C PRO A 263 -29.85 -15.00 3.28
N GLY A 264 -28.68 -15.30 2.69
CA GLY A 264 -28.55 -16.40 1.70
C GLY A 264 -28.96 -16.07 0.27
N THR A 265 -29.37 -14.82 -0.04
CA THR A 265 -29.76 -14.37 -1.39
C THR A 265 -28.58 -14.03 -2.31
N GLY A 266 -27.37 -14.49 -1.99
CA GLY A 266 -26.20 -14.33 -2.85
C GLY A 266 -25.52 -12.96 -2.82
N LYS A 267 -25.80 -12.06 -1.87
CA LYS A 267 -25.17 -10.71 -1.82
C LYS A 267 -23.64 -10.74 -1.86
N THR A 268 -23.04 -11.57 -1.00
CA THR A 268 -21.59 -11.75 -0.96
C THR A 268 -21.08 -12.33 -2.28
N LEU A 269 -21.83 -13.28 -2.87
CA LEU A 269 -21.51 -13.87 -4.17
C LEU A 269 -21.54 -12.81 -5.29
N THR A 270 -22.58 -11.99 -5.34
CA THR A 270 -22.70 -10.86 -6.27
C THR A 270 -21.51 -9.91 -6.15
N ALA A 271 -21.11 -9.52 -4.93
CA ALA A 271 -19.95 -8.66 -4.72
C ALA A 271 -18.67 -9.29 -5.28
N THR A 272 -18.43 -10.59 -5.01
CA THR A 272 -17.26 -11.32 -5.55
C THR A 272 -17.30 -11.44 -7.08
N LEU A 273 -18.47 -11.63 -7.67
CA LEU A 273 -18.63 -11.73 -9.13
C LEU A 273 -18.39 -10.38 -9.81
N ILE A 274 -18.86 -9.27 -9.22
CA ILE A 274 -18.53 -7.92 -9.69
C ILE A 274 -17.02 -7.75 -9.69
N GLY A 275 -16.34 -8.03 -8.56
CA GLY A 275 -14.89 -7.93 -8.44
C GLY A 275 -14.14 -8.75 -9.50
N ASN A 276 -14.53 -10.01 -9.71
CA ASN A 276 -13.96 -10.86 -10.75
C ASN A 276 -14.16 -10.25 -12.17
N THR A 277 -15.30 -9.61 -12.43
CA THR A 277 -15.61 -9.03 -13.75
C THR A 277 -14.80 -7.78 -14.05
N VAL A 278 -14.55 -6.94 -13.04
CA VAL A 278 -13.79 -5.70 -13.18
C VAL A 278 -12.29 -5.86 -12.85
N GLY A 279 -11.84 -7.07 -12.50
CA GLY A 279 -10.48 -7.32 -12.06
C GLY A 279 -10.12 -6.65 -10.73
N ALA A 280 -11.10 -6.40 -9.86
CA ALA A 280 -10.90 -5.79 -8.54
C ALA A 280 -10.87 -6.84 -7.42
N ASP A 281 -9.98 -6.65 -6.44
CA ASP A 281 -10.02 -7.44 -5.22
C ASP A 281 -11.21 -7.00 -4.34
N VAL A 282 -11.93 -7.98 -3.79
CA VAL A 282 -13.07 -7.70 -2.91
C VAL A 282 -12.68 -7.96 -1.46
N TYR A 283 -12.80 -6.94 -0.63
CA TYR A 283 -12.46 -6.96 0.78
C TYR A 283 -13.72 -6.87 1.62
N ARG A 284 -14.04 -7.96 2.34
CA ARG A 284 -15.16 -8.01 3.28
C ARG A 284 -14.76 -7.43 4.63
N ILE A 285 -15.50 -6.43 5.07
CA ILE A 285 -15.41 -5.82 6.40
C ILE A 285 -16.66 -6.24 7.17
N ASP A 286 -16.46 -6.94 8.27
CA ASP A 286 -17.54 -7.34 9.18
C ASP A 286 -17.76 -6.23 10.20
N LEU A 287 -18.86 -5.50 10.05
CA LEU A 287 -19.16 -4.33 10.88
C LEU A 287 -19.50 -4.71 12.32
N SER A 288 -19.96 -5.94 12.58
CA SER A 288 -20.20 -6.41 13.95
C SER A 288 -18.90 -6.57 14.75
N MET A 289 -17.82 -6.98 14.09
CA MET A 289 -16.49 -7.12 14.70
C MET A 289 -15.85 -5.77 15.00
N VAL A 290 -16.08 -4.78 14.14
CA VAL A 290 -15.57 -3.42 14.28
C VAL A 290 -16.18 -2.73 15.51
N VAL A 291 -17.47 -2.90 15.75
CA VAL A 291 -18.16 -2.25 16.88
C VAL A 291 -17.90 -2.95 18.24
N SER A 292 -17.45 -4.21 18.24
CA SER A 292 -17.38 -5.03 19.46
C SER A 292 -16.02 -5.10 20.15
N LYS A 293 -14.92 -4.69 19.51
CA LYS A 293 -13.56 -4.85 20.05
C LYS A 293 -12.79 -3.52 20.02
N TYR A 294 -12.59 -2.94 21.20
CA TYR A 294 -11.66 -1.84 21.51
C TYR A 294 -11.96 -0.48 20.85
N ILE A 295 -12.38 0.46 21.70
CA ILE A 295 -12.62 1.88 21.36
C ILE A 295 -11.27 2.51 20.94
N GLY A 296 -11.21 3.11 19.74
CA GLY A 296 -10.06 3.86 19.20
C GLY A 296 -9.03 3.06 18.37
N GLU A 297 -8.68 1.83 18.74
CA GLU A 297 -7.74 1.01 17.92
C GLU A 297 -8.39 0.58 16.60
N THR A 298 -9.69 0.29 16.65
CA THR A 298 -10.46 -0.12 15.48
C THR A 298 -10.68 1.02 14.49
N GLU A 299 -10.85 2.26 14.95
CA GLU A 299 -10.96 3.44 14.08
C GLU A 299 -9.69 3.62 13.24
N LYS A 300 -8.52 3.56 13.89
CA LYS A 300 -7.21 3.66 13.21
C LYS A 300 -7.01 2.53 12.21
N ASN A 301 -7.41 1.32 12.57
CA ASN A 301 -7.29 0.17 11.69
C ASN A 301 -8.25 0.25 10.50
N LEU A 302 -9.47 0.76 10.69
CA LEU A 302 -10.44 0.94 9.61
C LEU A 302 -10.05 2.10 8.69
N ALA A 303 -9.59 3.22 9.25
CA ALA A 303 -9.00 4.33 8.49
C ALA A 303 -7.89 3.81 7.57
N ASN A 304 -7.00 2.98 8.11
CA ASN A 304 -5.93 2.35 7.36
C ASN A 304 -6.42 1.42 6.22
N VAL A 305 -7.59 0.78 6.36
CA VAL A 305 -8.21 0.00 5.27
C VAL A 305 -8.69 0.93 4.15
N PHE A 306 -9.38 2.03 4.49
CA PHE A 306 -9.81 3.01 3.49
C PHE A 306 -8.62 3.68 2.80
N ASP A 307 -7.60 4.11 3.55
CA ASP A 307 -6.43 4.77 2.98
C ASP A 307 -5.67 3.82 2.02
N GLN A 308 -5.58 2.54 2.35
CA GLN A 308 -5.03 1.53 1.44
C GLN A 308 -5.94 1.29 0.22
N ALA A 309 -7.24 1.18 0.42
CA ALA A 309 -8.18 0.97 -0.67
C ALA A 309 -8.23 2.15 -1.66
N GLN A 310 -7.90 3.37 -1.22
CA GLN A 310 -7.89 4.56 -2.09
C GLN A 310 -6.82 4.48 -3.18
N SER A 311 -5.66 3.89 -2.86
CA SER A 311 -4.53 3.70 -3.78
C SER A 311 -4.61 2.38 -4.56
N LYS A 312 -5.69 1.61 -4.40
CA LYS A 312 -5.81 0.26 -4.95
C LYS A 312 -7.13 0.09 -5.70
N HIS A 313 -7.15 -0.85 -6.64
CA HIS A 313 -8.37 -1.22 -7.37
C HIS A 313 -9.18 -2.24 -6.55
N TRP A 314 -9.67 -1.82 -5.38
CA TRP A 314 -10.38 -2.68 -4.41
C TRP A 314 -11.86 -2.32 -4.31
N ILE A 315 -12.71 -3.33 -4.12
CA ILE A 315 -14.12 -3.18 -3.73
C ILE A 315 -14.20 -3.46 -2.22
N LEU A 316 -14.71 -2.50 -1.46
CA LEU A 316 -14.98 -2.67 -0.04
C LEU A 316 -16.41 -3.16 0.13
N PHE A 317 -16.56 -4.40 0.61
CA PHE A 317 -17.84 -5.02 0.90
C PHE A 317 -18.10 -4.99 2.41
N PHE A 318 -19.06 -4.18 2.84
CA PHE A 318 -19.47 -4.07 4.24
C PHE A 318 -20.60 -5.07 4.51
N ASP A 319 -20.31 -6.09 5.28
CA ASP A 319 -21.28 -7.11 5.70
C ASP A 319 -21.93 -6.72 7.03
N GLU A 320 -23.16 -7.19 7.25
CA GLU A 320 -23.95 -6.91 8.47
C GLU A 320 -24.12 -5.40 8.77
N ALA A 321 -24.36 -4.58 7.75
CA ALA A 321 -24.53 -3.14 7.93
C ALA A 321 -25.77 -2.80 8.80
N ASP A 322 -26.74 -3.69 8.87
CA ASP A 322 -27.92 -3.58 9.73
C ASP A 322 -27.56 -3.55 11.22
N ALA A 323 -26.42 -4.15 11.62
CA ALA A 323 -25.89 -4.03 12.97
C ALA A 323 -25.54 -2.57 13.35
N LEU A 324 -25.17 -1.73 12.37
CA LEU A 324 -24.92 -0.30 12.57
C LEU A 324 -26.21 0.52 12.66
N PHE A 325 -27.25 0.14 11.91
CA PHE A 325 -28.50 0.90 11.81
C PHE A 325 -29.56 0.50 12.85
N GLY A 326 -29.55 -0.74 13.33
CA GLY A 326 -30.56 -1.30 14.24
C GLY A 326 -30.51 -0.80 15.69
N LYS A 327 -29.38 -0.25 16.15
CA LYS A 327 -29.17 0.21 17.54
C LYS A 327 -29.32 1.72 17.75
N ARG A 328 -30.21 2.39 17.01
CA ARG A 328 -30.59 3.79 17.33
C ARG A 328 -31.57 3.90 18.51
N THR A 329 -31.92 2.80 19.16
CA THR A 329 -32.95 2.76 20.21
C THR A 329 -32.39 3.04 21.61
N GLN A 330 -32.73 4.25 22.08
CA GLN A 330 -32.68 4.77 23.46
C GLN A 330 -31.31 4.85 24.14
N THR A 331 -30.75 6.07 24.11
CA THR A 331 -29.60 6.49 24.92
C THR A 331 -29.85 6.30 26.42
N SER A 332 -29.19 5.31 27.02
CA SER A 332 -29.16 5.09 28.46
C SER A 332 -27.73 5.06 29.03
N SER A 333 -26.74 4.58 28.26
CA SER A 333 -25.36 4.42 28.75
C SER A 333 -24.32 5.23 27.97
N ALA A 334 -23.18 5.49 28.60
CA ALA A 334 -22.03 6.15 27.95
C ALA A 334 -21.49 5.34 26.76
N ASN A 335 -21.54 4.01 26.83
CA ASN A 335 -21.08 3.10 25.78
C ASN A 335 -21.90 3.25 24.48
N ASP A 336 -23.20 3.53 24.59
CA ASP A 336 -24.07 3.73 23.42
C ASP A 336 -23.76 5.03 22.67
N ARG A 337 -23.28 6.07 23.37
CA ARG A 337 -22.86 7.32 22.72
C ARG A 337 -21.59 7.13 21.89
N TYR A 338 -20.62 6.39 22.42
CA TYR A 338 -19.38 6.07 21.70
C TYR A 338 -19.66 5.21 20.47
N ALA A 339 -20.50 4.18 20.57
CA ALA A 339 -20.89 3.37 19.41
C ALA A 339 -21.55 4.21 18.30
N ASN A 340 -22.40 5.18 18.65
CA ASN A 340 -23.03 6.09 17.68
C ASN A 340 -22.02 7.05 17.00
N GLN A 341 -20.99 7.49 17.72
CA GLN A 341 -19.91 8.31 17.15
C GLN A 341 -19.06 7.51 16.14
N GLU A 342 -18.71 6.27 16.48
CA GLU A 342 -17.96 5.36 15.59
C GLU A 342 -18.73 5.07 14.29
N VAL A 343 -20.04 4.81 14.39
CA VAL A 343 -20.91 4.61 13.22
C VAL A 343 -20.94 5.87 12.35
N SER A 344 -21.04 7.06 12.97
CA SER A 344 -21.06 8.33 12.25
C SER A 344 -19.75 8.57 11.51
N TYR A 345 -18.61 8.29 12.14
CA TYR A 345 -17.30 8.37 11.51
C TYR A 345 -17.18 7.39 10.33
N LEU A 346 -17.62 6.15 10.49
CA LEU A 346 -17.60 5.14 9.43
C LEU A 346 -18.44 5.56 8.23
N LEU A 347 -19.66 6.07 8.47
CA LEU A 347 -20.53 6.58 7.42
C LEU A 347 -19.88 7.75 6.69
N GLN A 348 -19.28 8.70 7.42
CA GLN A 348 -18.54 9.80 6.82
C GLN A 348 -17.37 9.30 5.97
N ARG A 349 -16.58 8.34 6.46
CA ARG A 349 -15.47 7.73 5.68
C ARG A 349 -15.97 7.03 4.42
N VAL A 350 -17.10 6.33 4.48
CA VAL A 350 -17.72 5.72 3.28
C VAL A 350 -18.19 6.81 2.30
N GLU A 351 -18.76 7.91 2.77
CA GLU A 351 -19.19 9.07 1.96
C GLU A 351 -18.02 9.87 1.36
N ASP A 352 -16.90 9.96 2.06
CA ASP A 352 -15.72 10.71 1.64
C ASP A 352 -14.73 9.85 0.85
N PHE A 353 -14.88 8.52 0.86
CA PHE A 353 -14.00 7.61 0.13
C PHE A 353 -14.02 7.93 -1.38
N PRO A 354 -12.90 8.42 -1.95
CA PRO A 354 -12.86 8.88 -3.33
C PRO A 354 -12.39 7.78 -4.30
N GLY A 355 -12.20 6.55 -3.78
CA GLY A 355 -11.62 5.46 -4.56
C GLY A 355 -12.43 5.13 -5.80
N VAL A 356 -11.73 4.69 -6.85
CA VAL A 356 -12.31 4.06 -8.05
C VAL A 356 -13.14 2.81 -7.66
N GLY A 357 -12.87 2.26 -6.48
CA GLY A 357 -13.57 1.15 -5.85
C GLY A 357 -14.99 1.47 -5.39
N THR A 358 -15.92 0.59 -5.72
CA THR A 358 -17.29 0.64 -5.20
C THR A 358 -17.31 0.26 -3.71
N ALA A 359 -17.95 1.08 -2.88
CA ALA A 359 -18.37 0.65 -1.54
C ALA A 359 -19.72 -0.06 -1.68
N VAL A 360 -19.73 -1.37 -1.42
CA VAL A 360 -20.95 -2.18 -1.45
C VAL A 360 -21.33 -2.48 0.00
N ALA A 361 -22.44 -1.93 0.47
CA ALA A 361 -23.00 -2.28 1.77
C ALA A 361 -24.08 -3.34 1.59
N ALA A 362 -24.03 -4.42 2.36
CA ALA A 362 -25.11 -5.41 2.41
C ALA A 362 -25.91 -5.24 3.71
N LEU A 363 -27.24 -5.16 3.58
CA LEU A 363 -28.16 -5.18 4.71
C LEU A 363 -28.82 -6.56 4.82
N GLY A 364 -28.75 -7.15 6.02
CA GLY A 364 -29.63 -8.24 6.41
C GLY A 364 -31.02 -7.69 6.69
N GLY A 365 -31.99 -7.99 5.82
CA GLY A 365 -33.40 -7.74 6.15
C GLY A 365 -33.89 -8.81 7.12
N HIS A 366 -33.95 -8.49 8.42
CA HIS A 366 -34.87 -9.18 9.32
C HIS A 366 -36.26 -8.58 9.12
N ALA A 367 -37.16 -9.36 8.53
CA ALA A 367 -38.59 -9.04 8.46
C ALA A 367 -39.23 -9.14 9.85
#